data_AF-A0A6A3C144-F1
#
_entry.id   AF-A0A6A3C144-F1
#
_cell.length_a   1.000
_cell.length_b   1.000
_cell.length_c   1.000
_cell.angle_alpha   90.00
_cell.angle_beta   90.00
_cell.angle_gamma   90.00
#
_symmetry.space_group_name_H-M   'P 1'
#
loop_
_entity.id
_entity.type
_entity.pdbx_description
1 polymer ?
#
loop_
_entity_poly.entity_id
_entity_poly.type
_entity_poly.pdbx_seq_one_letter_code
_entity_poly.pdbx_strand_id
1 'polypeptide(L)'
;MGSGFVNATLALDPGLIFDTTYEEYMSFLCGINGSSPAVLNYTGQNCQRYNSTIAAVDLNLPSVTIAKLNQSKTVERSVTNIARNETYKVSWTTPSGISMKVIPTCFFISTGGNKS
;
A
#
# COMPACT_ATOMS: atom_id res chain seq x y z
N MET A 1 0.56 17.98 -4.33
CA MET A 1 0.66 17.96 -2.86
C MET A 1 0.07 16.63 -2.36
N GLY A 2 0.85 15.53 -2.39
CA GLY A 2 0.48 14.20 -1.85
C GLY A 2 -1.02 13.88 -1.81
N SER A 3 -1.52 13.56 -0.61
CA SER A 3 -2.93 13.25 -0.32
C SER A 3 -3.78 14.48 0.06
N GLY A 4 -3.26 15.70 -0.12
CA GLY A 4 -3.95 16.95 0.22
C GLY A 4 -3.60 17.55 1.58
N PHE A 5 -4.39 18.52 2.03
CA PHE A 5 -4.22 19.22 3.31
C PHE A 5 -4.75 18.36 4.47
N VAL A 6 -4.07 18.41 5.61
CA VAL A 6 -4.40 17.57 6.77
C VAL A 6 -5.78 17.93 7.35
N ASN A 7 -6.57 16.91 7.66
CA ASN A 7 -7.77 17.04 8.47
C ASN A 7 -7.62 16.16 9.73
N ALA A 8 -7.21 16.78 10.83
CA ALA A 8 -6.91 16.07 12.07
C ALA A 8 -8.14 15.38 12.68
N THR A 9 -9.33 15.99 12.56
CA THR A 9 -10.56 15.43 13.14
C THR A 9 -10.98 14.16 12.43
N LEU A 10 -10.92 14.12 11.10
CA LEU A 10 -11.25 12.91 10.33
C LEU A 10 -10.17 11.81 10.43
N ALA A 11 -8.93 12.17 10.77
CA ALA A 11 -7.84 11.21 10.93
C ALA A 11 -7.95 10.37 12.22
N LEU A 12 -8.77 10.79 13.20
CA LEU A 12 -9.00 10.04 14.44
C LEU A 12 -9.84 8.77 14.23
N ASP A 13 -10.72 8.78 13.23
CA ASP A 13 -11.56 7.64 12.86
C ASP A 13 -11.68 7.58 11.32
N PRO A 14 -10.65 7.09 10.62
CA PRO A 14 -10.61 7.06 9.16
C PRO A 14 -11.45 5.91 8.55
N GLY A 15 -12.02 5.02 9.36
CA GLY A 15 -12.69 3.80 8.93
C GLY A 15 -11.72 2.70 8.47
N LEU A 16 -11.00 2.96 7.39
CA LEU A 16 -10.01 2.04 6.81
C LEU A 16 -8.58 2.57 6.96
N ILE A 17 -7.65 1.65 7.21
CA ILE A 17 -6.21 1.92 7.16
C ILE A 17 -5.51 0.97 6.18
N PHE A 18 -4.39 1.45 5.64
CA PHE A 18 -3.44 0.64 4.89
C PHE A 18 -2.29 0.32 5.83
N ASP A 19 -2.32 -0.86 6.41
CA ASP A 19 -1.30 -1.29 7.36
C ASP A 19 -0.09 -1.85 6.61
N THR A 20 1.11 -1.56 7.11
CA THR A 20 2.37 -2.08 6.55
C THR A 20 3.33 -2.37 7.67
N THR A 21 3.80 -3.61 7.72
CA THR A 21 4.70 -4.11 8.76
C THR A 21 6.15 -3.68 8.53
N TYR A 22 6.95 -3.76 9.59
CA TYR A 22 8.39 -3.54 9.50
C TYR A 22 9.05 -4.51 8.51
N GLU A 23 8.61 -5.77 8.51
CA GLU A 23 9.10 -6.83 7.64
C GLU A 23 8.77 -6.54 6.17
N GLU A 24 7.61 -5.99 5.86
CA GLU A 24 7.24 -5.57 4.51
C GLU A 24 8.07 -4.38 4.04
N TYR A 25 8.30 -3.39 4.91
CA TYR A 25 9.22 -2.28 4.62
C TYR A 25 10.63 -2.78 4.34
N MET A 26 11.12 -3.72 5.15
CA MET A 26 12.45 -4.30 4.95
C MET A 26 12.53 -5.14 3.69
N SER A 27 11.49 -5.93 3.37
CA SER A 27 11.37 -6.67 2.11
C SER A 27 11.34 -5.74 0.90
N PHE A 28 10.71 -4.57 1.04
CA PHE A 28 10.77 -3.52 0.02
C PHE A 28 12.16 -2.92 -0.12
N LEU A 29 12.77 -2.47 0.98
CA LEU A 29 14.09 -1.83 0.96
C LEU A 29 15.15 -2.79 0.40
N CYS A 30 15.14 -4.05 0.81
CA CYS A 30 16.04 -5.09 0.31
C CYS A 30 15.74 -5.54 -1.13
N GLY A 31 14.54 -5.26 -1.64
CA GLY A 31 14.17 -5.48 -3.04
C GLY A 31 14.75 -4.44 -4.01
N ILE A 32 15.28 -3.33 -3.50
CA ILE A 32 15.92 -2.30 -4.33
C ILE A 32 17.31 -2.79 -4.76
N ASN A 33 17.55 -2.86 -6.06
CA ASN A 33 18.84 -3.31 -6.59
C ASN A 33 20.02 -2.51 -6.01
N GLY A 34 20.93 -3.22 -5.34
CA GLY A 34 22.14 -2.65 -4.75
C GLY A 34 21.96 -1.95 -3.40
N SER A 35 20.77 -1.98 -2.79
CA SER A 35 20.52 -1.30 -1.51
C SER A 35 21.08 -2.04 -0.29
N SER A 36 21.37 -3.34 -0.38
CA SER A 36 21.73 -4.17 0.78
C SER A 36 22.83 -3.60 1.69
N PRO A 37 23.94 -3.03 1.17
CA PRO A 37 24.96 -2.41 2.02
C PRO A 37 24.42 -1.21 2.80
N ALA A 38 23.58 -0.37 2.17
CA ALA A 38 22.97 0.78 2.81
C ALA A 38 21.94 0.35 3.87
N VAL A 39 21.09 -0.63 3.55
CA VAL A 39 20.12 -1.18 4.50
C VAL A 39 20.83 -1.72 5.74
N LEU A 40 21.90 -2.50 5.57
CA LEU A 40 22.69 -3.01 6.69
C LEU A 40 23.29 -1.87 7.53
N ASN A 41 23.86 -0.85 6.88
CA ASN A 41 24.50 0.27 7.57
C ASN A 41 23.51 1.10 8.42
N TYR A 42 22.30 1.36 7.90
CA TYR A 42 21.33 2.22 8.59
C TYR A 42 20.41 1.47 9.56
N THR A 43 20.11 0.20 9.30
CA THR A 43 19.14 -0.58 10.09
C THR A 43 19.78 -1.68 10.93
N GLY A 44 21.03 -2.05 10.64
CA GLY A 44 21.71 -3.20 11.25
C GLY A 44 21.19 -4.56 10.79
N GLN A 45 20.21 -4.61 9.87
CA GLN A 45 19.63 -5.86 9.37
C GLN A 45 20.25 -6.28 8.03
N ASN A 46 20.57 -7.56 7.90
CA ASN A 46 21.04 -8.14 6.64
C ASN A 46 19.84 -8.56 5.77
N CYS A 47 19.85 -8.13 4.50
CA CYS A 47 18.82 -8.48 3.53
C CYS A 47 18.67 -9.99 3.27
N GLN A 48 19.71 -10.80 3.53
CA GLN A 48 19.65 -12.26 3.45
C GLN A 48 18.62 -12.89 4.41
N ARG A 49 18.17 -12.15 5.44
CA ARG A 49 17.12 -12.58 6.36
C ARG A 49 15.72 -12.53 5.75
N TYR A 50 15.53 -11.73 4.69
CA TYR A 50 14.24 -11.51 4.05
C TYR A 50 14.15 -12.41 2.81
N ASN A 51 13.31 -13.44 2.90
CA ASN A 51 13.17 -14.49 1.88
C ASN A 51 12.35 -14.04 0.65
N SER A 52 11.71 -12.87 0.73
CA SER A 52 10.92 -12.29 -0.34
C SER A 52 11.25 -10.81 -0.50
N THR A 53 10.98 -10.29 -1.69
CA THR A 53 11.10 -8.86 -1.99
C THR A 53 9.73 -8.31 -2.36
N ILE A 54 9.47 -7.06 -1.98
CA ILE A 54 8.23 -6.36 -2.32
C ILE A 54 8.60 -5.24 -3.28
N ALA A 55 7.97 -5.19 -4.44
CA ALA A 55 8.17 -4.07 -5.35
C ALA A 55 7.60 -2.78 -4.74
N ALA A 56 8.21 -1.63 -5.02
CA ALA A 56 7.77 -0.33 -4.48
C ALA A 56 6.27 -0.06 -4.67
N VAL A 57 5.73 -0.45 -5.82
CA VAL A 57 4.31 -0.27 -6.16
C VAL A 57 3.39 -1.18 -5.37
N ASP A 58 3.89 -2.33 -4.91
CA ASP A 58 3.14 -3.37 -4.22
C ASP A 58 3.24 -3.25 -2.68
N LEU A 59 4.03 -2.30 -2.16
CA LEU A 59 3.99 -1.92 -0.75
C LEU A 59 2.62 -1.32 -0.40
N ASN A 60 2.04 -1.72 0.73
CA ASN A 60 0.65 -1.41 1.10
C ASN A 60 0.46 0.03 1.60
N LEU A 61 0.72 1.01 0.74
CA LEU A 61 0.61 2.43 1.04
C LEU A 61 -0.72 3.03 0.55
N PRO A 62 -1.22 4.10 1.20
CA PRO A 62 -2.43 4.83 0.81
C PRO A 62 -2.25 5.67 -0.47
N SER A 63 -1.25 5.37 -1.29
CA SER A 63 -1.01 5.98 -2.60
C SER A 63 -0.39 4.96 -3.56
N VAL A 64 -0.60 5.18 -4.85
CA VAL A 64 -0.04 4.34 -5.92
C VAL A 64 0.78 5.24 -6.84
N THR A 65 2.05 4.90 -7.02
CA THR A 65 2.93 5.59 -7.95
C THR A 65 3.52 4.58 -8.92
N ILE A 66 3.37 4.85 -10.23
CA ILE A 66 3.98 4.07 -11.31
C ILE A 66 4.78 5.05 -12.16
N ALA A 67 6.11 4.99 -12.07
CA ALA A 67 6.99 5.92 -12.79
C ALA A 67 6.90 5.75 -14.32
N LYS A 68 6.76 4.50 -14.78
CA LYS A 68 6.57 4.16 -16.19
C LYS A 68 5.63 2.96 -16.30
N LEU A 69 4.45 3.18 -16.86
CA LEU A 69 3.50 2.09 -17.14
C LEU A 69 3.86 1.46 -18.49
N ASN A 70 4.31 0.21 -18.47
CA ASN A 70 4.50 -0.58 -19.69
C ASN A 70 3.32 -1.53 -19.85
N GLN A 71 2.45 -1.27 -20.83
CA GLN A 71 1.19 -2.00 -21.05
C GLN A 71 0.26 -1.94 -19.84
N SER A 72 0.28 -2.95 -18.97
CA SER A 72 -0.60 -3.08 -17.81
C SER A 72 0.18 -3.52 -16.58
N LYS A 73 -0.18 -2.98 -15.41
CA LYS A 73 0.35 -3.40 -14.12
C LYS A 73 -0.82 -3.56 -13.15
N THR A 74 -0.92 -4.73 -12.53
CA THR A 74 -1.80 -4.97 -11.39
C THR A 74 -1.08 -4.52 -10.13
N VAL A 75 -1.80 -3.82 -9.26
CA VAL A 75 -1.34 -3.35 -7.96
C VAL A 75 -2.29 -3.90 -6.93
N GLU A 76 -1.75 -4.59 -5.93
CA GLU A 76 -2.53 -5.16 -4.84
C GLU A 76 -2.47 -4.24 -3.62
N ARG A 77 -3.59 -4.09 -2.92
CA ARG A 77 -3.71 -3.28 -1.71
C ARG A 77 -4.62 -3.98 -0.73
N SER A 78 -4.17 -3.99 0.52
CA SER A 78 -4.91 -4.54 1.62
C SER A 78 -5.39 -3.41 2.53
N VAL A 79 -6.65 -3.46 2.93
CA VAL A 79 -7.24 -2.51 3.87
C VAL A 79 -7.70 -3.24 5.12
N THR A 80 -7.46 -2.62 6.27
CA THR A 80 -7.95 -3.09 7.57
C THR A 80 -9.00 -2.12 8.08
N ASN A 81 -10.14 -2.65 8.55
CA ASN A 81 -11.20 -1.86 9.15
C ASN A 81 -10.96 -1.68 10.65
N ILE A 82 -10.82 -0.43 11.09
CA ILE A 82 -10.61 -0.06 12.49
C ILE A 82 -11.83 0.60 13.13
N ALA A 83 -12.93 0.72 12.40
CA ALA A 83 -14.21 1.25 12.88
C ALA A 83 -15.18 0.10 13.18
N ARG A 84 -16.44 0.20 12.71
CA ARG A 84 -17.50 -0.81 12.90
C ARG A 84 -17.66 -1.68 11.65
N ASN A 85 -18.49 -2.72 11.72
CA ASN A 85 -18.85 -3.51 10.54
C ASN A 85 -19.46 -2.64 9.44
N GLU A 86 -18.79 -2.55 8.28
CA GLU A 86 -19.14 -1.60 7.23
C GLU A 86 -19.00 -2.23 5.83
N THR A 87 -19.75 -1.66 4.89
CA THR A 87 -19.66 -1.99 3.46
C THR A 87 -19.13 -0.79 2.72
N TYR A 88 -18.02 -0.96 2.01
CA TYR A 88 -17.37 0.09 1.25
C TYR A 88 -17.65 -0.09 -0.24
N LYS A 89 -17.88 1.04 -0.93
CA LYS A 89 -17.99 1.10 -2.38
C LYS A 89 -16.84 1.93 -2.93
N VAL A 90 -16.07 1.33 -3.83
CA VAL A 90 -14.90 1.97 -4.43
C VAL A 90 -15.35 2.86 -5.58
N SER A 91 -14.83 4.08 -5.61
CA SER A 91 -14.96 5.01 -6.73
C SER A 91 -13.57 5.52 -7.12
N TRP A 92 -13.38 5.81 -8.40
CA TRP A 92 -12.11 6.30 -8.91
C TRP A 92 -12.29 7.24 -10.09
N THR A 93 -11.28 8.08 -10.30
CA THR A 93 -11.14 8.90 -11.50
C THR A 93 -9.91 8.43 -12.25
N THR A 94 -10.08 8.08 -13.52
CA THR A 94 -8.99 7.53 -14.32
C THR A 94 -8.04 8.66 -14.77
N PRO A 95 -6.73 8.51 -14.58
CA PRO A 95 -5.75 9.46 -15.11
C PRO A 95 -5.79 9.52 -16.63
N SER A 96 -5.47 10.69 -17.21
CA SER A 96 -5.43 10.88 -18.65
C SER A 96 -4.46 9.89 -19.33
N GLY A 97 -4.93 9.22 -20.39
CA GLY A 97 -4.11 8.27 -21.15
C GLY A 97 -3.94 6.88 -20.53
N ILE A 98 -4.64 6.59 -19.43
CA ILE A 98 -4.61 5.28 -18.75
C ILE A 98 -6.03 4.69 -18.75
N SER A 99 -6.14 3.35 -18.76
CA SER A 99 -7.38 2.64 -18.43
C SER A 99 -7.20 1.97 -17.07
N MET A 100 -8.18 2.12 -16.18
CA MET A 100 -8.09 1.60 -14.82
C MET A 100 -9.34 0.81 -14.44
N LYS A 101 -9.13 -0.30 -13.74
CA LYS A 101 -10.18 -1.16 -13.19
C LYS A 101 -9.79 -1.56 -11.77
N VAL A 102 -10.73 -1.48 -10.84
CA VAL A 102 -10.58 -1.95 -9.46
C VAL A 102 -11.51 -3.13 -9.23
N ILE A 103 -11.02 -4.15 -8.52
CA ILE A 103 -11.79 -5.35 -8.15
C ILE A 103 -11.39 -5.71 -6.71
N PRO A 104 -12.34 -5.92 -5.79
CA PRO A 104 -13.79 -5.69 -5.94
C PRO A 104 -14.16 -4.19 -5.91
N THR A 105 -15.31 -3.82 -6.50
CA THR A 105 -15.84 -2.45 -6.44
C THR A 105 -16.74 -2.19 -5.23
N CYS A 106 -17.15 -3.25 -4.54
CA CYS A 106 -17.92 -3.19 -3.31
C CYS A 106 -17.55 -4.38 -2.43
N PHE A 107 -17.31 -4.15 -1.14
CA PHE A 107 -16.98 -5.22 -0.21
C PHE A 107 -17.43 -4.89 1.21
N PHE A 108 -17.80 -5.93 1.94
CA PHE A 108 -18.05 -5.88 3.38
C PHE A 108 -16.78 -6.27 4.13
N ILE A 109 -16.52 -5.59 5.25
CA ILE A 109 -15.41 -5.88 6.14
C ILE A 109 -15.85 -5.65 7.60
N SER A 110 -15.70 -6.68 8.44
CA SER A 110 -15.99 -6.57 9.87
C SER A 110 -14.93 -5.74 10.57
N THR A 111 -15.24 -5.21 11.76
CA THR A 111 -14.24 -4.58 12.64
C THR A 111 -13.05 -5.50 12.86
N GLY A 112 -11.84 -4.98 12.71
CA GLY A 112 -10.58 -5.73 12.79
C GLY A 112 -10.34 -6.68 11.62
N GLY A 113 -11.26 -6.74 10.66
CA GLY A 113 -11.12 -7.54 9.45
C GLY A 113 -10.15 -6.90 8.44
N ASN A 114 -9.65 -7.73 7.54
CA ASN A 114 -8.78 -7.33 6.44
C ASN A 114 -9.38 -7.75 5.08
N LYS A 115 -9.18 -6.93 4.05
CA LYS A 115 -9.54 -7.24 2.66
C LYS A 115 -8.42 -6.82 1.71
N SER A 116 -8.05 -7.72 0.78
CA SER A 116 -7.20 -7.46 -0.40
C SER A 116 -8.06 -7.38 -1.66
#